data_AF-A0A958AJD7-F1
#
_entry.id   AF-A0A958AJD7-F1
#
_cell.length_a   1.000
_cell.length_b   1.000
_cell.length_c   1.000
_cell.angle_alpha   90.00
_cell.angle_beta   90.00
_cell.angle_gamma   90.00
#
_symmetry.space_group_name_H-M   'P 1'
#
loop_
_entity.id
_entity.type
_entity.pdbx_description
1 polymer ?
#
loop_
_entity_poly.entity_id
_entity_poly.type
_entity_poly.pdbx_seq_one_letter_code
_entity_poly.pdbx_strand_id
1 'polypeptide(L)' 'MLKLIVHQSPALIGFLIGLKLSLSRPQFNHVARLIDAQIVAEGKQKTIASLYELIVDAPDASNGCDSLRISPWTA' A
#
# COMPACT_ATOMS: atom_id res chain seq x y z
N MET A 1 18.78 -2.94 12.84
CA MET A 1 17.63 -2.02 12.73
C MET A 1 16.38 -2.77 13.17
N LEU A 2 15.56 -2.20 14.05
CA LEU A 2 14.22 -2.75 14.30
C LEU A 2 13.49 -2.79 12.97
N LYS A 3 12.88 -3.94 12.64
CA LYS A 3 12.06 -4.05 11.44
C LYS A 3 10.91 -3.07 11.63
N LEU A 4 10.85 -2.04 10.79
CA LEU A 4 9.78 -1.07 10.87
C LEU A 4 8.53 -1.76 10.33
N ILE A 5 7.57 -2.00 11.22
CA ILE A 5 6.33 -2.71 10.88
C ILE A 5 5.25 -1.64 10.70
N VAL A 6 4.83 -1.48 9.45
CA VAL A 6 3.77 -0.55 9.06
C VAL A 6 2.42 -1.16 9.39
N HIS A 7 1.66 -0.45 10.23
CA HIS A 7 0.24 -0.67 10.45
C HIS A 7 -0.57 0.30 9.60
N GLN A 8 -1.81 -0.07 9.26
CA GLN A 8 -2.69 0.83 8.53
C GLN A 8 -3.02 2.07 9.34
N SER A 9 -2.76 3.25 8.79
CA SER A 9 -3.02 4.53 9.46
C SER A 9 -4.51 4.90 9.40
N PRO A 10 -5.21 5.07 10.54
CA PRO A 10 -6.61 5.50 10.53
C PRO A 10 -6.82 6.84 9.81
N ALA A 11 -5.84 7.75 9.89
CA ALA A 11 -5.87 9.03 9.21
C ALA A 11 -5.77 8.87 7.68
N LEU A 12 -4.88 8.00 7.20
CA LEU A 12 -4.79 7.69 5.78
C LEU A 12 -6.08 7.06 5.26
N ILE A 13 -6.64 6.10 6.01
CA ILE A 13 -7.90 5.45 5.64
C ILE A 13 -9.03 6.49 5.54
N GLY A 14 -9.14 7.39 6.52
CA GLY A 14 -10.11 8.49 6.48
C GLY A 14 -9.93 9.41 5.27
N PHE A 15 -8.68 9.77 4.95
CA PHE A 15 -8.36 10.54 3.76
C PHE A 15 -8.80 9.82 2.46
N LEU A 16 -8.44 8.54 2.29
CA LEU A 16 -8.80 7.76 1.11
C LEU A 16 -10.31 7.58 0.94
N ILE A 17 -11.05 7.37 2.04
CA ILE A 17 -12.52 7.35 2.02
C ILE A 17 -13.08 8.72 1.59
N GLY A 18 -12.48 9.81 2.07
CA GLY A 18 -12.86 11.18 1.71
C GLY A 18 -12.71 11.50 0.22
N LEU A 19 -11.79 10.83 -0.48
CA LEU A 19 -11.60 10.97 -1.93
C LEU A 19 -12.75 10.40 -2.76
N LYS A 20 -13.62 9.55 -2.16
CA LYS A 20 -14.78 8.92 -2.83
C LYS A 20 -14.41 8.20 -4.13
N LEU A 21 -13.26 7.54 -4.16
CA LEU A 21 -12.81 6.75 -5.32
C LEU A 21 -13.67 5.48 -5.46
N SER A 22 -14.03 5.14 -6.70
CA SER A 22 -14.79 3.93 -7.03
C SER A 22 -13.90 2.68 -7.04
N LEU A 23 -13.29 2.37 -5.91
CA LEU A 23 -12.40 1.22 -5.75
C LEU A 23 -13.15 0.02 -5.17
N SER A 24 -12.89 -1.16 -5.71
CA SER A 24 -13.26 -2.41 -5.02
C SER A 24 -12.48 -2.55 -3.71
N ARG A 25 -13.00 -3.35 -2.77
CA ARG A 25 -12.31 -3.63 -1.51
C ARG A 25 -10.85 -4.11 -1.66
N PRO A 26 -10.49 -5.04 -2.57
CA PRO A 26 -9.08 -5.42 -2.76
C PRO A 26 -8.23 -4.26 -3.31
N GLN A 27 -8.72 -3.48 -4.27
CA GLN A 27 -8.00 -2.30 -4.78
C GLN A 27 -7.74 -1.28 -3.67
N PHE A 28 -8.75 -0.99 -2.86
CA PHE A 28 -8.62 -0.08 -1.72
C PHE A 28 -7.54 -0.56 -0.73
N ASN A 29 -7.54 -1.85 -0.38
CA ASN A 29 -6.55 -2.41 0.53
C ASN A 29 -5.12 -2.32 -0.03
N HIS A 30 -4.95 -2.57 -1.33
CA HIS A 30 -3.65 -2.44 -1.99
C HIS A 30 -3.16 -0.99 -1.98
N VAL A 31 -4.03 -0.03 -2.31
CA VAL A 31 -3.72 1.41 -2.28
C VAL A 31 -3.32 1.85 -0.88
N ALA A 32 -4.11 1.51 0.15
CA ALA A 32 -3.82 1.87 1.53
C ALA A 32 -2.45 1.34 1.98
N ARG A 33 -2.17 0.06 1.73
CA ARG A 33 -0.88 -0.58 2.07
C ARG A 33 0.31 0.08 1.36
N LEU A 34 0.18 0.34 0.06
CA LEU A 34 1.24 0.98 -0.72
C LEU A 34 1.53 2.39 -0.23
N ILE A 35 0.50 3.19 0.06
CA ILE A 35 0.68 4.56 0.52
C ILE A 35 1.27 4.59 1.94
N ASP A 36 0.76 3.79 2.87
CA ASP A 36 1.32 3.72 4.23
C ASP A 36 2.80 3.30 4.18
N ALA A 37 3.14 2.25 3.43
CA ALA A 37 4.54 1.83 3.26
C ALA A 37 5.39 2.92 2.60
N GLN A 38 4.86 3.60 1.58
CA GLN A 38 5.56 4.68 0.88
C GLN A 38 5.86 5.87 1.79
N ILE A 39 4.95 6.23 2.69
CA ILE A 39 5.12 7.34 3.63
C ILE A 39 6.23 7.02 4.63
N VAL A 40 6.26 5.79 5.17
CA VAL A 40 7.20 5.45 6.24
C VAL A 40 8.54 4.91 5.73
N ALA A 41 8.61 4.38 4.52
CA ALA A 41 9.85 3.85 3.96
C ALA A 41 10.96 4.91 3.95
N GLU A 42 12.12 4.54 4.45
CA GLU A 42 13.35 5.32 4.43
C GLU A 42 14.23 4.86 3.25
N GLY A 43 14.94 5.79 2.61
CA GLY A 43 15.85 5.49 1.50
C GLY A 43 15.54 6.24 0.21
N LYS A 44 16.56 6.38 -0.65
CA LYS A 44 16.46 7.13 -1.92
C LYS A 44 15.64 6.42 -2.99
N GLN A 45 15.61 5.08 -2.96
CA GLN A 45 14.85 4.26 -3.92
C GLN A 45 13.83 3.42 -3.17
N LYS A 46 12.56 3.55 -3.54
CA LYS A 46 11.43 2.85 -2.95
C LYS A 46 10.84 1.91 -4.00
N THR A 47 11.32 0.67 -4.02
CA THR A 47 10.79 -0.37 -4.92
C THR A 47 9.58 -1.04 -4.29
N ILE A 48 8.65 -1.57 -5.09
CA ILE A 48 7.47 -2.28 -4.57
C ILE A 48 7.88 -3.41 -3.61
N ALA A 49 8.93 -4.16 -3.95
CA ALA A 49 9.50 -5.19 -3.08
C ALA A 49 9.92 -4.61 -1.71
N SER A 50 10.71 -3.53 -1.71
CA SER A 50 11.15 -2.89 -0.47
C SER A 50 10.02 -2.32 0.38
N LEU A 51 8.94 -1.85 -0.25
CA LEU A 51 7.75 -1.35 0.45
C LEU A 51 6.97 -2.48 1.11
N TYR A 52 6.82 -3.61 0.41
CA TYR A 52 6.04 -4.75 0.88
C TYR A 52 6.72 -5.49 2.05
N GLU A 53 8.05 -5.42 2.15
CA GLU A 53 8.81 -5.93 3.30
C GLU A 53 8.51 -5.19 4.62
N LEU A 54 7.99 -3.97 4.54
CA LEU A 54 7.65 -3.15 5.71
C LEU A 54 6.25 -3.44 6.26
N ILE A 55 5.41 -4.19 5.54
CA ILE A 55 4.02 -4.44 5.91
C ILE A 55 3.95 -5.59 6.92
N VAL A 56 3.18 -5.42 8.01
CA VAL A 56 3.04 -6.41 9.09
C VAL A 56 2.63 -7.81 8.61
N ASP A 57 1.68 -7.87 7.67
CA ASP A 57 1.13 -9.13 7.14
C ASP A 57 2.08 -9.83 6.16
N ALA A 58 3.22 -9.20 5.82
CA ALA A 58 4.18 -9.65 4.82
C ALA A 58 3.51 -10.19 3.52
N PRO A 59 2.63 -9.42 2.86
CA PRO A 59 1.99 -9.85 1.63
C PRO A 59 3.03 -10.05 0.52
N ASP A 60 2.75 -10.96 -0.42
CA ASP A 60 3.61 -11.17 -1.58
C ASP A 60 3.69 -9.87 -2.42
N ALA A 61 4.92 -9.41 -2.66
CA ALA A 61 5.20 -8.22 -3.48
C ALA A 61 4.74 -8.38 -4.93
N SER A 62 4.68 -9.61 -5.45
CA SER A 62 4.16 -9.90 -6.79
C SER A 62 2.69 -9.47 -6.91
N ASN A 63 1.88 -9.68 -5.86
CA ASN A 63 0.50 -9.21 -5.80
C ASN A 63 0.40 -7.68 -5.82
N GLY A 64 1.39 -6.97 -5.27
CA GLY A 64 1.48 -5.51 -5.37
C GLY A 64 1.76 -5.04 -6.79
N CYS A 65 2.73 -5.66 -7.44
CA CYS A 65 3.03 -5.41 -8.85
C CYS A 65 1.82 -5.69 -9.75
N ASP A 66 1.18 -6.85 -9.56
CA ASP A 66 0.00 -7.24 -10.32
C ASP A 66 -1.20 -6.36 -10.02
N SER A 67 -1.36 -5.90 -8.78
CA SER A 67 -2.41 -4.92 -8.49
C SER A 67 -2.25 -3.69 -9.37
N LEU A 68 -1.05 -3.10 -9.44
CA LEU A 68 -0.79 -1.94 -10.29
C LEU A 68 -0.88 -2.23 -11.80
N ARG A 69 -0.49 -3.44 -12.22
CA ARG A 69 -0.37 -3.81 -13.63
C ARG A 69 -1.68 -4.29 -14.27
N ILE A 70 -2.44 -5.11 -13.57
CA ILE A 70 -3.54 -5.89 -14.16
C ILE A 70 -4.89 -5.73 -13.45
N SER A 71 -4.97 -5.01 -12.33
CA SER A 71 -6.28 -4.75 -11.71
C SER A 71 -7.15 -3.87 -12.62
N PRO A 72 -8.48 -4.04 -12.61
CA PRO A 72 -9.40 -3.25 -13.40
C PRO A 72 -9.57 -1.85 -12.79
N TRP A 73 -8.54 -1.01 -12.90
CA TRP A 73 -8.57 0.37 -12.41
C TRP A 73 -9.53 1.20 -13.25
N THR A 74 -10.42 1.92 -12.55
CA THR A 74 -11.44 2.79 -13.13
C THR A 74 -11.40 4.21 -12.54
N ALA A 75 -10.50 4.45 -11.60
CA ALA A 75 -10.34 5.69 -10.85
C ALA A 75 -9.49 6.72 -11.61
#